data_AF-A0A7S0ZBZ0-F1
#
_entry.id   AF-A0A7S0ZBZ0-F1
#
_cell.length_a   1.000
_cell.length_b   1.000
_cell.length_c   1.000
_cell.angle_alpha   90.00
_cell.angle_beta   90.00
_cell.angle_gamma   90.00
#
_symmetry.space_group_name_H-M   'P 1'
#
loop_
_entity.id
_entity.type
_entity.pdbx_description
1 polymer ?
#
loop_
_entity_poly.entity_id
_entity_poly.type
_entity_poly.pdbx_seq_one_letter_code
_entity_poly.pdbx_strand_id
1 'polypeptide(L)'
;SCAQEIRKAREAEEKISAALQKRKDSKAANDIKLSKQSVDNPERTVKNLEVLQRGNINLSLIPAEELAAGAGPTFDVYLRWCKLITKSQSNAEAANVENDNRWQTFLDNVLEWRRVQAEIAQSAPAAILSDVMARRIVLATPRSLQALEGLGVRSSAIDGLLRVCLQFQKQYRTSQIAEPESDEMVTVFPAFSVPLTSWDHAQISGSWEQSYDDFLQGQHVVSIASKRGVAMKTIENHFITALLNGRPLDIGRWLEESDFPQIGKSEWERTIAGIRAAEGDPIEKSGQKLKDIARCIIGPIVDAELKDPEQREQESRLYFIIRLALCHVRVGFPVEFQHSAKRQKATADGNDEYI
;
A
#
# COMPACT_ATOMS: atom_id res chain seq x y z
N SER A 1 43.87 -20.55 -20.32
CA SER A 1 42.97 -19.56 -19.70
C SER A 1 41.64 -20.12 -19.20
N CYS A 2 41.00 -21.09 -19.88
CA CYS A 2 39.70 -21.68 -19.46
C CYS A 2 39.67 -22.27 -18.02
N ALA A 3 40.73 -22.93 -17.56
CA ALA A 3 40.79 -23.50 -16.20
C ALA A 3 40.70 -22.44 -15.08
N GLN A 4 41.22 -21.22 -15.32
CA GLN A 4 41.12 -20.12 -14.34
C GLN A 4 39.70 -19.54 -14.29
N GLU A 5 39.00 -19.49 -15.42
CA GLU A 5 37.61 -19.04 -15.48
C GLU A 5 36.66 -20.02 -14.78
N ILE A 6 36.85 -21.34 -14.98
CA ILE A 6 36.07 -22.38 -14.28
C ILE A 6 36.29 -22.30 -12.77
N ARG A 7 37.52 -22.06 -12.32
CA ARG A 7 37.81 -21.88 -10.89
C ARG A 7 37.13 -20.64 -10.31
N LYS A 8 37.18 -19.50 -11.02
CA LYS A 8 36.50 -18.28 -10.61
C LYS A 8 34.97 -18.45 -10.55
N ALA A 9 34.39 -19.19 -11.50
CA ALA A 9 32.96 -19.49 -11.51
C ALA A 9 32.55 -20.34 -10.28
N ARG A 10 33.31 -21.39 -9.96
CA ARG A 10 33.07 -22.22 -8.76
C ARG A 10 33.21 -21.45 -7.46
N GLU A 11 34.24 -20.60 -7.35
CA GLU A 11 34.41 -19.71 -6.18
C GLU A 11 33.25 -18.70 -6.05
N ALA A 12 32.67 -18.24 -7.18
CA ALA A 12 31.48 -17.38 -7.17
C ALA A 12 30.21 -18.14 -6.75
N GLU A 13 30.00 -19.36 -7.26
CA GLU A 13 28.87 -20.22 -6.87
C GLU A 13 28.91 -20.56 -5.38
N GLU A 14 30.08 -20.90 -4.83
CA GLU A 14 30.25 -21.20 -3.42
C GLU A 14 29.96 -19.97 -2.54
N LYS A 15 30.41 -18.78 -2.96
CA LYS A 15 30.10 -17.51 -2.27
C LYS A 15 28.60 -17.19 -2.30
N ILE A 16 27.93 -17.41 -3.43
CA ILE A 16 26.48 -17.19 -3.56
C ILE A 16 25.72 -18.18 -2.66
N SER A 17 26.10 -19.46 -2.68
CA SER A 17 25.49 -20.49 -1.83
C SER A 17 25.64 -20.17 -0.34
N ALA A 18 26.84 -19.78 0.09
CA ALA A 18 27.11 -19.36 1.48
C ALA A 18 26.30 -18.11 1.89
N ALA A 19 26.16 -17.13 0.99
CA ALA A 19 25.35 -15.93 1.24
C ALA A 19 23.85 -16.25 1.36
N LEU A 20 23.34 -17.17 0.54
CA LEU A 20 21.95 -17.64 0.60
C LEU A 20 21.68 -18.41 1.90
N GLN A 21 22.61 -19.26 2.35
CA GLN A 21 22.47 -19.99 3.60
C GLN A 21 22.48 -19.03 4.81
N LYS A 22 23.42 -18.08 4.84
CA LYS A 22 23.48 -17.05 5.90
C LYS A 22 22.20 -16.21 5.96
N ARG A 23 21.56 -15.93 4.81
CA ARG A 23 20.25 -15.26 4.76
C ARG A 23 19.13 -16.14 5.31
N LYS A 24 19.11 -17.43 4.99
CA LYS A 24 18.12 -18.38 5.55
C LYS A 24 18.23 -18.45 7.07
N ASP A 25 19.44 -18.56 7.60
CA ASP A 25 19.68 -18.67 9.04
C ASP A 25 19.31 -17.35 9.76
N SER A 26 19.64 -16.20 9.16
CA SER A 26 19.25 -14.88 9.68
C SER A 26 17.73 -14.67 9.66
N LYS A 27 17.04 -15.18 8.63
CA LYS A 27 15.58 -15.14 8.54
C LYS A 27 14.94 -15.96 9.66
N ALA A 28 15.40 -17.20 9.87
CA ALA A 28 14.91 -18.05 10.96
C ALA A 28 15.11 -17.39 12.33
N ALA A 29 16.27 -16.76 12.57
CA ALA A 29 16.53 -16.06 13.83
C ALA A 29 15.62 -14.83 14.03
N ASN A 30 15.35 -14.06 12.99
CA ASN A 30 14.44 -12.91 13.07
C ASN A 30 12.99 -13.34 13.29
N ASP A 31 12.52 -14.40 12.61
CA ASP A 31 11.17 -14.91 12.76
C ASP A 31 10.92 -15.41 14.20
N ILE A 32 11.91 -16.06 14.82
CA ILE A 32 11.87 -16.46 16.24
C ILE A 32 11.82 -15.25 17.19
N LYS A 33 12.57 -14.18 16.89
CA LYS A 33 12.65 -12.99 17.73
C LYS A 33 11.37 -12.15 17.66
N LEU A 34 10.79 -11.99 16.47
CA LEU A 34 9.51 -11.32 16.24
C LEU A 34 8.35 -12.08 16.90
N SER A 35 8.36 -13.41 16.82
CA SER A 35 7.38 -14.27 17.52
C SER A 35 7.43 -14.09 19.04
N LYS A 36 8.62 -13.95 19.63
CA LYS A 36 8.75 -13.75 21.10
C LYS A 36 8.41 -12.34 21.56
N GLN A 37 8.67 -11.31 20.75
CA GLN A 37 8.36 -9.92 21.13
C GLN A 37 6.87 -9.55 21.01
N SER A 38 6.08 -10.26 20.21
CA SER A 38 4.64 -9.97 20.09
C SER A 38 3.79 -10.61 21.17
N VAL A 39 4.28 -11.65 21.85
CA VAL A 39 3.48 -12.51 22.74
C VAL A 39 3.43 -12.00 24.19
N ASP A 40 4.40 -11.21 24.65
CA ASP A 40 4.54 -10.85 26.07
C ASP A 40 4.32 -9.35 26.39
N ASN A 41 3.33 -8.71 25.76
CA ASN A 41 2.90 -7.38 26.22
C ASN A 41 1.43 -7.39 26.67
N PRO A 42 1.16 -7.76 27.95
CA PRO A 42 -0.20 -7.84 28.47
C PRO A 42 -0.94 -6.49 28.41
N GLU A 43 -0.24 -5.36 28.56
CA GLU A 43 -0.86 -4.04 28.43
C GLU A 43 -1.38 -3.78 27.01
N ARG A 44 -0.64 -4.22 25.99
CA ARG A 44 -1.07 -4.09 24.59
C ARG A 44 -2.30 -4.94 24.32
N THR A 45 -2.35 -6.15 24.87
CA THR A 45 -3.50 -7.05 24.75
C THR A 45 -4.75 -6.44 25.38
N VAL A 46 -4.66 -5.92 26.62
CA VAL A 46 -5.77 -5.25 27.30
C VAL A 46 -6.28 -4.05 26.48
N LYS A 47 -5.37 -3.17 26.02
CA LYS A 47 -5.75 -2.02 25.17
C LYS A 47 -6.43 -2.43 23.87
N ASN A 48 -5.97 -3.49 23.22
CA ASN A 48 -6.60 -3.99 22.00
C ASN A 48 -7.99 -4.57 22.26
N LEU A 49 -8.18 -5.29 23.38
CA LEU A 49 -9.48 -5.83 23.78
C LEU A 49 -10.49 -4.72 24.07
N GLU A 50 -10.07 -3.66 24.76
CA GLU A 50 -10.93 -2.49 25.00
C GLU A 50 -11.38 -1.83 23.69
N VAL A 51 -10.51 -1.78 22.67
CA VAL A 51 -10.86 -1.23 21.35
C VAL A 51 -11.96 -2.09 20.69
N LEU A 52 -11.86 -3.42 20.80
CA LEU A 52 -12.87 -4.33 20.26
C LEU A 52 -14.21 -4.21 20.99
N GLN A 53 -14.18 -4.11 22.32
CA GLN A 53 -15.37 -3.92 23.15
C GLN A 53 -16.06 -2.58 22.86
N ARG A 54 -15.30 -1.49 22.77
CA ARG A 54 -15.81 -0.17 22.38
C ARG A 54 -16.39 -0.16 20.97
N GLY A 55 -15.81 -0.94 20.05
CA GLY A 55 -16.32 -1.14 18.71
C GLY A 55 -17.58 -2.02 18.62
N ASN A 56 -18.15 -2.45 19.75
CA ASN A 56 -19.32 -3.32 19.83
C ASN A 56 -19.19 -4.62 19.01
N ILE A 57 -17.97 -5.17 18.91
CA ILE A 57 -17.73 -6.43 18.23
C ILE A 57 -18.12 -7.58 19.16
N ASN A 58 -18.93 -8.50 18.63
CA ASN A 58 -19.22 -9.74 19.33
C ASN A 58 -17.95 -10.60 19.42
N LEU A 59 -17.34 -10.65 20.61
CA LEU A 59 -16.09 -11.35 20.87
C LEU A 59 -16.20 -12.87 20.69
N SER A 60 -17.41 -13.45 20.72
CA SER A 60 -17.60 -14.88 20.45
C SER A 60 -17.27 -15.29 19.01
N LEU A 61 -17.16 -14.32 18.09
CA LEU A 61 -16.73 -14.55 16.71
C LEU A 61 -15.20 -14.71 16.59
N ILE A 62 -14.45 -14.41 17.64
CA ILE A 62 -12.98 -14.52 17.67
C ILE A 62 -12.63 -15.82 18.41
N PRO A 63 -11.75 -16.67 17.86
CA PRO A 63 -11.28 -17.87 18.56
C PRO A 63 -10.70 -17.53 19.95
N ALA A 64 -11.05 -18.32 20.95
CA ALA A 64 -10.63 -18.08 22.34
C ALA A 64 -9.10 -18.00 22.50
N GLU A 65 -8.36 -18.78 21.70
CA GLU A 65 -6.90 -18.76 21.65
C GLU A 65 -6.35 -17.42 21.16
N GLU A 66 -6.91 -16.86 20.09
CA GLU A 66 -6.51 -15.54 19.57
C GLU A 66 -6.89 -14.41 20.54
N LEU A 67 -8.05 -14.54 21.20
CA LEU A 67 -8.52 -13.58 22.19
C LEU A 67 -7.62 -13.55 23.42
N ALA A 68 -7.20 -14.72 23.91
CA ALA A 68 -6.27 -14.86 25.03
C ALA A 68 -4.87 -14.35 24.67
N ALA A 69 -4.40 -14.62 23.45
CA ALA A 69 -3.12 -14.13 22.96
C ALA A 69 -3.13 -12.61 22.70
N GLY A 70 -4.29 -11.99 22.48
CA GLY A 70 -4.40 -10.58 22.09
C GLY A 70 -3.89 -10.29 20.68
N ALA A 71 -3.74 -11.33 19.87
CA ALA A 71 -3.23 -11.30 18.51
C ALA A 71 -3.72 -12.55 17.76
N GLY A 72 -3.87 -12.42 16.45
CA GLY A 72 -4.25 -13.53 15.61
C GLY A 72 -4.94 -13.09 14.32
N PRO A 73 -5.03 -13.99 13.31
CA PRO A 73 -5.54 -13.62 12.00
C PRO A 73 -6.98 -13.08 12.00
N THR A 74 -7.82 -13.55 12.92
CA THR A 74 -9.21 -13.11 13.09
C THR A 74 -9.27 -11.87 13.97
N PHE A 75 -8.59 -11.90 15.11
CA PHE A 75 -8.47 -10.79 16.05
C PHE A 75 -7.96 -9.52 15.37
N ASP A 76 -6.88 -9.63 14.58
CA ASP A 76 -6.25 -8.50 13.90
C ASP A 76 -7.15 -7.87 12.83
N VAL A 77 -8.06 -8.65 12.24
CA VAL A 77 -9.03 -8.13 11.27
C VAL A 77 -10.08 -7.30 11.98
N TYR A 78 -10.68 -7.82 13.05
CA TYR A 78 -11.65 -7.07 13.84
C TYR A 78 -11.02 -5.83 14.48
N LEU A 79 -9.79 -5.94 14.99
CA LEU A 79 -9.08 -4.81 15.59
C LEU A 79 -8.81 -3.71 14.55
N ARG A 80 -8.34 -4.09 13.35
CA ARG A 80 -8.13 -3.14 12.24
C ARG A 80 -9.45 -2.51 11.80
N TRP A 81 -10.53 -3.29 11.75
CA TRP A 81 -11.86 -2.78 11.44
C TRP A 81 -12.32 -1.72 12.45
N CYS A 82 -12.25 -2.01 13.76
CA CYS A 82 -12.63 -1.04 14.80
C CYS A 82 -11.82 0.25 14.67
N LYS A 83 -10.50 0.13 14.49
CA LYS A 83 -9.61 1.29 14.28
C LYS A 83 -9.98 2.08 13.03
N LEU A 84 -10.34 1.41 11.94
CA LEU A 84 -10.78 2.06 10.70
C LEU A 84 -12.07 2.87 10.93
N ILE A 85 -13.08 2.27 11.55
CA ILE A 85 -14.35 2.95 11.85
C ILE A 85 -14.14 4.13 12.79
N THR A 86 -13.43 3.94 13.90
CA THR A 86 -13.12 5.03 14.84
C THR A 86 -12.38 6.17 14.16
N LYS A 87 -11.40 5.85 13.28
CA LYS A 87 -10.68 6.87 12.53
C LYS A 87 -11.59 7.61 11.53
N SER A 88 -12.48 6.91 10.83
CA SER A 88 -13.42 7.55 9.91
C SER A 88 -14.37 8.48 10.65
N GLN A 89 -14.89 8.05 11.79
CA GLN A 89 -15.77 8.86 12.65
C GLN A 89 -15.05 10.10 13.18
N SER A 90 -13.82 9.96 13.67
CA SER A 90 -13.04 11.12 14.14
C SER A 90 -12.73 12.11 13.00
N ASN A 91 -12.50 11.61 11.79
CA ASN A 91 -12.27 12.45 10.62
C ASN A 91 -13.55 13.18 10.19
N ALA A 92 -14.70 12.50 10.28
CA ALA A 92 -16.01 13.08 9.96
C ALA A 92 -16.38 14.18 10.95
N GLU A 93 -16.16 13.94 12.25
CA GLU A 93 -16.33 14.93 13.30
C GLU A 93 -15.43 16.15 13.07
N ALA A 94 -14.14 15.93 12.77
CA ALA A 94 -13.21 17.01 12.47
C ALA A 94 -13.57 17.81 11.20
N ALA A 95 -14.19 17.16 10.22
CA ALA A 95 -14.65 17.79 8.98
C ALA A 95 -16.07 18.37 9.08
N ASN A 96 -16.73 18.30 10.25
CA ASN A 96 -18.15 18.62 10.44
C ASN A 96 -19.07 17.89 9.44
N VAL A 97 -18.69 16.69 9.01
CA VAL A 97 -19.50 15.83 8.15
C VAL A 97 -20.30 14.90 9.04
N GLU A 98 -21.62 15.09 9.06
CA GLU A 98 -22.51 14.24 9.82
C GLU A 98 -22.55 12.82 9.18
N ASN A 99 -22.23 11.79 9.98
CA ASN A 99 -22.37 10.37 9.62
C ASN A 99 -21.56 9.86 8.40
N ASP A 100 -20.21 9.94 8.42
CA ASP A 100 -19.36 9.19 7.48
C ASP A 100 -19.43 7.67 7.74
N ASN A 101 -20.47 7.04 7.23
CA ASN A 101 -20.70 5.60 7.32
C ASN A 101 -20.18 4.84 6.09
N ARG A 102 -19.34 5.44 5.24
CA ARG A 102 -18.94 4.83 3.95
C ARG A 102 -18.36 3.43 4.08
N TRP A 103 -17.54 3.18 5.10
CA TRP A 103 -16.94 1.87 5.33
C TRP A 103 -17.97 0.85 5.79
N GLN A 104 -18.93 1.26 6.61
CA GLN A 104 -20.05 0.41 7.03
C GLN A 104 -20.93 0.07 5.83
N THR A 105 -21.31 1.07 5.02
CA THR A 105 -22.05 0.86 3.77
C THR A 105 -21.31 -0.07 2.82
N PHE A 106 -19.98 0.06 2.70
CA PHE A 106 -19.20 -0.86 1.87
C PHE A 106 -19.26 -2.30 2.38
N LEU A 107 -19.12 -2.49 3.70
CA LEU A 107 -19.27 -3.81 4.30
C LEU A 107 -20.68 -4.36 4.06
N ASP A 108 -21.72 -3.56 4.27
CA ASP A 108 -23.11 -3.98 4.07
C ASP A 108 -23.36 -4.41 2.61
N ASN A 109 -22.81 -3.69 1.64
CA ASN A 109 -22.86 -4.07 0.23
C ASN A 109 -22.15 -5.41 -0.04
N VAL A 110 -21.01 -5.68 0.60
CA VAL A 110 -20.30 -6.97 0.49
C VAL A 110 -21.12 -8.09 1.13
N LEU A 111 -21.76 -7.84 2.28
CA LEU A 111 -22.60 -8.81 2.99
C LEU A 111 -23.90 -9.08 2.24
N GLU A 112 -24.48 -8.09 1.58
CA GLU A 112 -25.66 -8.25 0.74
C GLU A 112 -25.33 -9.05 -0.53
N TRP A 113 -24.19 -8.75 -1.19
CA TRP A 113 -23.71 -9.59 -2.28
C TRP A 113 -23.57 -11.05 -1.84
N ARG A 114 -22.99 -11.29 -0.65
CA ARG A 114 -22.87 -12.63 -0.07
C ARG A 114 -24.23 -13.29 0.13
N ARG A 115 -25.21 -12.56 0.67
CA ARG A 115 -26.57 -13.06 0.90
C ARG A 115 -27.21 -13.53 -0.40
N VAL A 116 -27.14 -12.71 -1.45
CA VAL A 116 -27.68 -13.04 -2.79
C VAL A 116 -26.99 -14.28 -3.37
N GLN A 117 -25.66 -14.38 -3.27
CA GLN A 117 -24.94 -15.56 -3.77
C GLN A 117 -25.26 -16.82 -2.97
N ALA A 118 -25.48 -16.71 -1.66
CA ALA A 118 -25.88 -17.82 -0.80
C ALA A 118 -27.26 -18.35 -1.17
N GLU A 119 -28.20 -17.45 -1.49
CA GLU A 119 -29.53 -17.78 -1.98
C GLU A 119 -29.49 -18.53 -3.32
N ILE A 120 -28.72 -18.02 -4.29
CA ILE A 120 -28.51 -18.67 -5.60
C ILE A 120 -27.90 -20.05 -5.45
N ALA A 121 -26.89 -20.19 -4.58
CA ALA A 121 -26.20 -21.45 -4.34
C ALA A 121 -26.94 -22.40 -3.37
N GLN A 122 -28.08 -21.97 -2.80
CA GLN A 122 -28.80 -22.67 -1.73
C GLN A 122 -27.89 -23.11 -0.58
N SER A 123 -26.95 -22.25 -0.21
CA SER A 123 -25.94 -22.52 0.82
C SER A 123 -26.02 -21.51 1.94
N ALA A 124 -25.36 -21.80 3.07
CA ALA A 124 -25.25 -20.83 4.15
C ALA A 124 -24.39 -19.62 3.71
N PRO A 125 -24.70 -18.38 4.12
CA PRO A 125 -23.87 -17.21 3.78
C PRO A 125 -22.40 -17.38 4.16
N ALA A 126 -22.12 -17.98 5.31
CA ALA A 126 -20.75 -18.24 5.77
C ALA A 126 -19.97 -19.22 4.88
N ALA A 127 -20.65 -20.09 4.13
CA ALA A 127 -20.01 -20.99 3.16
C ALA A 127 -19.58 -20.27 1.88
N ILE A 128 -20.27 -19.18 1.52
CA ILE A 128 -19.88 -18.31 0.39
C ILE A 128 -18.71 -17.41 0.80
N LEU A 129 -18.85 -16.72 1.93
CA LEU A 129 -17.86 -15.75 2.41
C LEU A 129 -18.01 -15.58 3.93
N SER A 130 -16.95 -15.86 4.70
CA SER A 130 -17.00 -15.61 6.15
C SER A 130 -17.05 -14.11 6.46
N ASP A 131 -17.59 -13.74 7.63
CA ASP A 131 -17.62 -12.34 8.08
C ASP A 131 -16.20 -11.74 8.17
N VAL A 132 -15.24 -12.56 8.62
CA VAL A 132 -13.83 -12.18 8.70
C VAL A 132 -13.29 -11.86 7.31
N MET A 133 -13.63 -12.67 6.30
CA MET A 133 -13.19 -12.42 4.93
C MET A 133 -13.85 -11.17 4.34
N ALA A 134 -15.15 -10.95 4.59
CA ALA A 134 -15.84 -9.73 4.17
C ALA A 134 -15.13 -8.47 4.71
N ARG A 135 -14.76 -8.47 6.00
CA ARG A 135 -13.98 -7.37 6.59
C ARG A 135 -12.58 -7.25 6.02
N ARG A 136 -11.89 -8.38 5.73
CA ARG A 136 -10.59 -8.36 5.04
C ARG A 136 -10.70 -7.70 3.68
N ILE A 137 -11.73 -8.02 2.89
CA ILE A 137 -11.98 -7.40 1.58
C ILE A 137 -12.19 -5.89 1.75
N VAL A 138 -12.99 -5.46 2.72
CA VAL A 138 -13.24 -4.03 2.95
C VAL A 138 -11.96 -3.30 3.36
N LEU A 139 -11.18 -3.87 4.29
CA LEU A 139 -9.90 -3.31 4.72
C LEU A 139 -8.85 -3.25 3.60
N ALA A 140 -8.91 -4.20 2.67
CA ALA A 140 -8.00 -4.32 1.54
C ALA A 140 -8.37 -3.47 0.33
N THR A 141 -9.67 -3.23 0.11
CA THR A 141 -10.20 -2.54 -1.08
C THR A 141 -9.64 -3.08 -2.41
N PRO A 142 -9.77 -4.39 -2.72
CA PRO A 142 -9.17 -4.98 -3.91
C PRO A 142 -9.70 -4.36 -5.21
N ARG A 143 -8.85 -4.33 -6.24
CA ARG A 143 -9.11 -3.70 -7.56
C ARG A 143 -9.16 -4.66 -8.72
N SER A 144 -8.81 -5.91 -8.49
CA SER A 144 -8.72 -6.94 -9.52
C SER A 144 -9.21 -8.29 -8.98
N LEU A 145 -9.51 -9.20 -9.89
CA LEU A 145 -9.88 -10.57 -9.53
C LEU A 145 -8.74 -11.27 -8.80
N GLN A 146 -7.52 -11.11 -9.30
CA GLN A 146 -6.35 -11.76 -8.75
C GLN A 146 -6.02 -11.22 -7.34
N ALA A 147 -6.33 -9.95 -7.05
CA ALA A 147 -6.25 -9.39 -5.70
C ALA A 147 -7.26 -10.06 -4.73
N LEU A 148 -8.50 -10.32 -5.18
CA LEU A 148 -9.49 -11.06 -4.39
C LEU A 148 -9.07 -12.53 -4.18
N GLU A 149 -8.54 -13.18 -5.21
CA GLU A 149 -7.98 -14.53 -5.10
C GLU A 149 -6.79 -14.56 -4.14
N GLY A 150 -5.91 -13.56 -4.20
CA GLY A 150 -4.78 -13.42 -3.30
C GLY A 150 -5.18 -13.22 -1.83
N LEU A 151 -6.36 -12.62 -1.58
CA LEU A 151 -6.96 -12.56 -0.25
C LEU A 151 -7.54 -13.89 0.24
N GLY A 152 -7.65 -14.89 -0.64
CA GLY A 152 -8.21 -16.22 -0.34
C GLY A 152 -9.67 -16.40 -0.76
N VAL A 153 -10.24 -15.48 -1.54
CA VAL A 153 -11.61 -15.65 -2.09
C VAL A 153 -11.57 -16.72 -3.19
N ARG A 154 -12.48 -17.69 -3.13
CA ARG A 154 -12.56 -18.83 -4.08
C ARG A 154 -13.96 -19.03 -4.66
N SER A 155 -14.78 -17.99 -4.67
CA SER A 155 -16.15 -18.05 -5.19
C SER A 155 -16.16 -18.05 -6.72
N SER A 156 -17.04 -18.85 -7.34
CA SER A 156 -17.29 -18.80 -8.79
C SER A 156 -17.93 -17.48 -9.24
N ALA A 157 -18.55 -16.73 -8.32
CA ALA A 157 -19.20 -15.45 -8.58
C ALA A 157 -18.32 -14.23 -8.22
N ILE A 158 -17.00 -14.41 -8.18
CA ILE A 158 -16.01 -13.41 -7.73
C ILE A 158 -16.10 -12.08 -8.51
N ASP A 159 -16.50 -12.10 -9.78
CA ASP A 159 -16.72 -10.90 -10.59
C ASP A 159 -17.78 -9.96 -9.99
N GLY A 160 -18.83 -10.52 -9.41
CA GLY A 160 -19.88 -9.73 -8.75
C GLY A 160 -19.33 -8.98 -7.54
N LEU A 161 -18.47 -9.63 -6.75
CA LEU A 161 -17.81 -9.02 -5.61
C LEU A 161 -16.81 -7.94 -6.04
N LEU A 162 -16.06 -8.17 -7.12
CA LEU A 162 -15.18 -7.15 -7.69
C LEU A 162 -15.95 -5.90 -8.10
N ARG A 163 -17.13 -6.05 -8.73
CA ARG A 163 -17.99 -4.91 -9.08
C ARG A 163 -18.40 -4.09 -7.86
N VAL A 164 -18.74 -4.74 -6.75
CA VAL A 164 -19.05 -4.05 -5.48
C VAL A 164 -17.84 -3.24 -4.98
N CYS A 165 -16.64 -3.82 -5.05
CA CYS A 165 -15.40 -3.13 -4.66
C CYS A 165 -15.11 -1.92 -5.54
N LEU A 166 -15.21 -2.07 -6.86
CA LEU A 166 -14.96 -0.99 -7.82
C LEU A 166 -16.00 0.13 -7.71
N GLN A 167 -17.26 -0.20 -7.44
CA GLN A 167 -18.32 0.79 -7.21
C GLN A 167 -18.03 1.65 -5.97
N PHE A 168 -17.63 1.02 -4.85
CA PHE A 168 -17.24 1.75 -3.65
C PHE A 168 -16.08 2.71 -3.94
N GLN A 169 -15.05 2.24 -4.66
CA GLN A 169 -13.92 3.07 -5.05
C GLN A 169 -14.35 4.25 -5.92
N LYS A 170 -15.20 4.02 -6.93
CA LYS A 170 -15.70 5.10 -7.78
C LYS A 170 -16.47 6.15 -6.96
N GLN A 171 -17.30 5.73 -6.02
CA GLN A 171 -18.11 6.64 -5.21
C GLN A 171 -17.26 7.50 -4.26
N TYR A 172 -16.23 6.93 -3.64
CA TYR A 172 -15.51 7.61 -2.56
C TYR A 172 -14.08 8.05 -2.91
N ARG A 173 -13.51 7.65 -4.06
CA ARG A 173 -12.20 8.13 -4.55
C ARG A 173 -12.29 9.32 -5.48
N THR A 174 -13.33 9.41 -6.31
CA THR A 174 -13.46 10.49 -7.31
C THR A 174 -13.53 11.87 -6.63
N SER A 175 -13.90 11.92 -5.35
CA SER A 175 -13.92 13.15 -4.56
C SER A 175 -12.57 13.55 -3.95
N GLN A 176 -11.54 12.68 -3.96
CA GLN A 176 -10.29 12.90 -3.21
C GLN A 176 -9.06 13.15 -4.09
N ILE A 177 -9.06 12.67 -5.34
CA ILE A 177 -8.02 13.01 -6.30
C ILE A 177 -8.55 14.17 -7.13
N ALA A 178 -8.12 15.39 -6.82
CA ALA A 178 -8.32 16.52 -7.71
C ALA A 178 -7.81 16.09 -9.09
N GLU A 179 -8.74 15.89 -10.02
CA GLU A 179 -8.35 15.57 -11.38
C GLU A 179 -7.55 16.76 -11.91
N PRO A 180 -6.37 16.53 -12.50
CA PRO A 180 -5.57 17.61 -13.04
C PRO A 180 -6.41 18.42 -14.02
N GLU A 181 -6.26 19.75 -13.99
CA GLU A 181 -6.90 20.63 -14.97
C GLU A 181 -6.62 20.11 -16.39
N SER A 182 -7.58 20.25 -17.30
CA SER A 182 -7.64 19.40 -18.51
C SER A 182 -6.45 19.50 -19.47
N ASP A 183 -5.57 20.50 -19.29
CA ASP A 183 -4.36 20.70 -20.08
C ASP A 183 -3.05 20.28 -19.40
N GLU A 184 -3.08 19.86 -18.13
CA GLU A 184 -1.87 19.49 -17.42
C GLU A 184 -1.30 18.15 -17.90
N MET A 185 0.01 18.12 -18.16
CA MET A 185 0.75 16.88 -18.40
C MET A 185 0.94 16.14 -17.08
N VAL A 186 0.85 14.81 -17.12
CA VAL A 186 0.91 13.94 -15.94
C VAL A 186 2.06 12.97 -16.07
N THR A 187 2.65 12.57 -14.93
CA THR A 187 3.75 11.60 -14.90
C THR A 187 3.28 10.24 -15.43
N VAL A 188 4.06 9.66 -16.32
CA VAL A 188 3.94 8.27 -16.77
C VAL A 188 5.23 7.54 -16.40
N PHE A 189 5.06 6.40 -15.75
CA PHE A 189 6.16 5.54 -15.34
C PHE A 189 6.26 4.35 -16.29
N PRO A 190 7.47 3.84 -16.57
CA PRO A 190 7.59 2.61 -17.34
C PRO A 190 6.95 1.45 -16.58
N ALA A 191 6.37 0.48 -17.30
CA ALA A 191 5.80 -0.71 -16.69
C ALA A 191 6.85 -1.48 -15.87
N PHE A 192 8.06 -1.61 -16.40
CA PHE A 192 9.17 -2.22 -15.69
C PHE A 192 10.33 -1.24 -15.59
N SER A 193 10.93 -1.15 -14.41
CA SER A 193 12.08 -0.29 -14.21
C SER A 193 13.24 -1.01 -13.57
N VAL A 194 14.42 -0.78 -14.15
CA VAL A 194 15.71 -1.16 -13.58
C VAL A 194 16.43 0.14 -13.26
N PRO A 195 16.60 0.49 -11.97
CA PRO A 195 17.39 1.63 -11.59
C PRO A 195 18.81 1.55 -12.17
N LEU A 196 19.35 2.68 -12.65
CA LEU A 196 20.67 2.72 -13.30
C LEU A 196 21.81 2.46 -12.30
N THR A 197 21.61 2.90 -11.06
CA THR A 197 22.56 2.75 -9.96
C THR A 197 21.81 2.37 -8.68
N SER A 198 22.52 1.82 -7.70
CA SER A 198 22.04 1.80 -6.32
C SER A 198 22.46 3.09 -5.62
N TRP A 199 21.62 3.64 -4.75
CA TRP A 199 22.04 4.75 -3.92
C TRP A 199 22.83 4.24 -2.70
N ASP A 200 24.10 4.64 -2.59
CA ASP A 200 25.02 4.14 -1.55
C ASP A 200 24.51 4.34 -0.12
N HIS A 201 23.73 5.40 0.13
CA HIS A 201 23.15 5.71 1.45
C HIS A 201 21.82 4.98 1.73
N ALA A 202 21.25 4.31 0.73
CA ALA A 202 19.98 3.61 0.87
C ALA A 202 20.11 2.22 1.53
N GLN A 203 21.31 1.80 1.96
CA GLN A 203 21.62 0.52 2.63
C GLN A 203 20.85 0.33 3.96
N ILE A 204 19.53 0.20 3.84
CA ILE A 204 18.60 -0.07 4.90
C ILE A 204 18.30 -1.55 4.76
N SER A 205 18.91 -2.39 5.61
CA SER A 205 18.41 -3.77 5.76
C SER A 205 17.11 -3.73 6.57
N GLY A 206 16.08 -4.48 6.20
CA GLY A 206 14.82 -4.40 6.95
C GLY A 206 13.72 -5.41 6.61
N SER A 207 12.49 -4.97 6.87
CA SER A 207 11.27 -5.73 6.59
C SER A 207 10.84 -5.64 5.13
N TRP A 208 11.42 -4.71 4.35
CA TRP A 208 11.00 -4.40 2.99
C TRP A 208 11.46 -5.46 2.00
N GLU A 209 12.63 -6.10 2.23
CA GLU A 209 13.17 -7.12 1.33
C GLU A 209 12.21 -8.28 1.17
N GLN A 210 11.57 -8.71 2.26
CA GLN A 210 10.60 -9.80 2.20
C GLN A 210 9.33 -9.42 1.42
N SER A 211 8.85 -8.18 1.56
CA SER A 211 7.71 -7.70 0.75
C SER A 211 8.08 -7.63 -0.72
N TYR A 212 9.30 -7.19 -1.01
CA TYR A 212 9.83 -7.13 -2.36
C TYR A 212 9.99 -8.53 -2.98
N ASP A 213 10.56 -9.48 -2.24
CA ASP A 213 10.72 -10.87 -2.69
C ASP A 213 9.37 -11.54 -2.95
N ASP A 214 8.40 -11.36 -2.04
CA ASP A 214 7.04 -11.88 -2.22
C ASP A 214 6.39 -11.27 -3.49
N PHE A 215 6.61 -9.97 -3.74
CA PHE A 215 6.14 -9.31 -4.97
C PHE A 215 6.82 -9.90 -6.21
N LEU A 216 8.14 -10.07 -6.22
CA LEU A 216 8.83 -10.70 -7.36
C LEU A 216 8.35 -12.14 -7.66
N GLN A 217 7.85 -12.86 -6.64
CA GLN A 217 7.22 -14.17 -6.80
C GLN A 217 5.79 -14.12 -7.38
N GLY A 218 5.32 -12.94 -7.78
CA GLY A 218 3.99 -12.73 -8.36
C GLY A 218 2.88 -12.57 -7.32
N GLN A 219 3.19 -12.40 -6.04
CA GLN A 219 2.15 -12.09 -5.05
C GLN A 219 1.65 -10.65 -5.22
N HIS A 220 0.33 -10.48 -5.14
CA HIS A 220 -0.31 -9.16 -5.14
C HIS A 220 0.02 -8.36 -3.87
N VAL A 221 0.13 -7.03 -3.99
CA VAL A 221 0.40 -6.06 -2.93
C VAL A 221 -0.53 -6.26 -1.73
N VAL A 222 -1.81 -6.48 -2.02
CA VAL A 222 -2.83 -6.72 -1.00
C VAL A 222 -2.59 -8.01 -0.20
N SER A 223 -2.13 -9.06 -0.89
CA SER A 223 -1.85 -10.37 -0.30
C SER A 223 -0.63 -10.28 0.59
N ILE A 224 0.40 -9.56 0.14
CA ILE A 224 1.61 -9.28 0.90
C ILE A 224 1.25 -8.48 2.16
N ALA A 225 0.45 -7.42 2.02
CA ALA A 225 -0.01 -6.59 3.15
C ALA A 225 -0.78 -7.44 4.19
N SER A 226 -1.71 -8.26 3.71
CA SER A 226 -2.51 -9.17 4.54
C SER A 226 -1.65 -10.19 5.28
N LYS A 227 -0.79 -10.93 4.55
CA LYS A 227 0.14 -11.93 5.08
C LYS A 227 1.06 -11.34 6.16
N ARG A 228 1.50 -10.10 5.97
CA ARG A 228 2.40 -9.41 6.91
C ARG A 228 1.68 -8.68 8.05
N GLY A 229 0.35 -8.59 8.02
CA GLY A 229 -0.41 -7.83 9.01
C GLY A 229 -0.15 -6.32 8.96
N VAL A 230 0.24 -5.77 7.81
CA VAL A 230 0.52 -4.32 7.64
C VAL A 230 -0.46 -3.67 6.67
N ALA A 231 -0.48 -2.34 6.63
CA ALA A 231 -1.27 -1.61 5.64
C ALA A 231 -0.62 -1.68 4.24
N MET A 232 -1.42 -1.64 3.17
CA MET A 232 -0.89 -1.59 1.79
C MET A 232 0.09 -0.43 1.59
N LYS A 233 -0.18 0.74 2.18
CA LYS A 233 0.74 1.89 2.13
C LYS A 233 2.14 1.58 2.68
N THR A 234 2.24 0.64 3.63
CA THR A 234 3.55 0.17 4.14
C THR A 234 4.28 -0.65 3.07
N ILE A 235 3.57 -1.50 2.34
CA ILE A 235 4.13 -2.27 1.23
C ILE A 235 4.54 -1.35 0.08
N GLU A 236 3.73 -0.35 -0.27
CA GLU A 236 4.10 0.68 -1.24
C GLU A 236 5.40 1.39 -0.85
N ASN A 237 5.56 1.75 0.43
CA ASN A 237 6.79 2.32 0.94
C ASN A 237 7.98 1.33 0.84
N HIS A 238 7.75 0.03 1.08
CA HIS A 238 8.79 -0.99 0.89
C HIS A 238 9.27 -1.06 -0.57
N PHE A 239 8.38 -0.91 -1.55
CA PHE A 239 8.76 -0.89 -2.96
C PHE A 239 9.55 0.36 -3.34
N ILE A 240 9.19 1.52 -2.79
CA ILE A 240 10.00 2.73 -2.95
C ILE A 240 11.40 2.53 -2.35
N THR A 241 11.49 1.94 -1.15
CA THR A 241 12.79 1.59 -0.54
C THR A 241 13.59 0.63 -1.44
N ALA A 242 12.93 -0.35 -2.07
CA ALA A 242 13.59 -1.25 -3.01
C ALA A 242 14.17 -0.51 -4.22
N LEU A 243 13.39 0.39 -4.84
CA LEU A 243 13.86 1.23 -5.96
C LEU A 243 15.10 2.05 -5.57
N LEU A 244 15.07 2.70 -4.40
CA LEU A 244 16.20 3.49 -3.88
C LEU A 244 17.46 2.64 -3.65
N ASN A 245 17.28 1.35 -3.32
CA ASN A 245 18.36 0.37 -3.20
C ASN A 245 18.82 -0.21 -4.55
N GLY A 246 18.38 0.37 -5.67
CA GLY A 246 18.74 -0.08 -7.01
C GLY A 246 18.09 -1.40 -7.41
N ARG A 247 16.99 -1.80 -6.76
CA ARG A 247 16.29 -3.05 -7.09
C ARG A 247 15.31 -2.83 -8.25
N PRO A 248 15.26 -3.75 -9.23
CA PRO A 248 14.29 -3.65 -10.32
C PRO A 248 12.86 -3.85 -9.80
N LEU A 249 11.88 -3.18 -10.38
CA LEU A 249 10.48 -3.27 -9.96
C LEU A 249 9.54 -3.22 -11.16
N ASP A 250 8.53 -4.08 -11.15
CA ASP A 250 7.36 -3.99 -12.02
C ASP A 250 6.42 -2.91 -11.48
N ILE A 251 6.62 -1.70 -11.96
CA ILE A 251 5.88 -0.51 -11.54
C ILE A 251 4.49 -0.49 -12.14
N GLY A 252 4.31 -0.99 -13.38
CA GLY A 252 2.99 -1.12 -13.99
C GLY A 252 2.06 -1.94 -13.10
N ARG A 253 2.51 -3.14 -12.70
CA ARG A 253 1.74 -3.99 -11.79
C ARG A 253 1.53 -3.34 -10.42
N TRP A 254 2.56 -2.70 -9.89
CA TRP A 254 2.44 -1.99 -8.61
C TRP A 254 1.37 -0.88 -8.67
N LEU A 255 1.37 -0.06 -9.74
CA LEU A 255 0.45 1.05 -9.94
C LEU A 255 -0.99 0.57 -10.16
N GLU A 256 -1.19 -0.52 -10.90
CA GLU A 256 -2.52 -1.15 -11.09
C GLU A 256 -3.16 -1.57 -9.77
N GLU A 257 -2.33 -2.03 -8.82
CA GLU A 257 -2.78 -2.52 -7.51
C GLU A 257 -2.85 -1.44 -6.43
N SER A 258 -2.26 -0.26 -6.67
CA SER A 258 -2.08 0.77 -5.65
C SER A 258 -2.98 1.98 -5.84
N ASP A 259 -3.17 2.73 -4.76
CA ASP A 259 -3.83 4.05 -4.82
C ASP A 259 -2.83 5.15 -5.15
N PHE A 260 -2.14 4.93 -6.27
CA PHE A 260 -1.09 5.83 -6.68
C PHE A 260 -1.70 7.13 -7.20
N PRO A 261 -1.38 8.29 -6.60
CA PRO A 261 -1.93 9.56 -7.04
C PRO A 261 -1.37 9.92 -8.42
N GLN A 262 -2.20 10.45 -9.29
CA GLN A 262 -1.71 11.10 -10.49
C GLN A 262 -0.90 12.35 -10.08
N ILE A 263 0.30 12.51 -10.63
CA ILE A 263 1.19 13.62 -10.31
C ILE A 263 1.29 14.51 -11.55
N GLY A 264 0.88 15.77 -11.39
CA GLY A 264 1.02 16.78 -12.44
C GLY A 264 2.49 17.11 -12.70
N LYS A 265 2.82 17.50 -13.93
CA LYS A 265 4.18 17.90 -14.30
C LYS A 265 4.66 19.08 -13.46
N SER A 266 3.78 20.06 -13.22
CA SER A 266 4.11 21.24 -12.43
C SER A 266 4.46 20.89 -10.98
N GLU A 267 3.70 19.96 -10.39
CA GLU A 267 3.93 19.43 -9.06
C GLU A 267 5.23 18.61 -8.99
N TRP A 268 5.47 17.77 -9.99
CA TRP A 268 6.69 16.99 -10.09
C TRP A 268 7.92 17.89 -10.16
N GLU A 269 7.93 18.88 -11.05
CA GLU A 269 9.02 19.84 -11.22
C GLU A 269 9.26 20.66 -9.94
N ARG A 270 8.19 21.10 -9.26
CA ARG A 270 8.29 21.78 -7.96
C ARG A 270 8.92 20.88 -6.90
N THR A 271 8.57 19.60 -6.89
CA THR A 271 9.16 18.62 -5.97
C THR A 271 10.65 18.45 -6.23
N ILE A 272 11.05 18.32 -7.49
CA ILE A 272 12.47 18.21 -7.88
C ILE A 272 13.24 19.47 -7.49
N ALA A 273 12.66 20.65 -7.67
CA ALA A 273 13.26 21.92 -7.24
C ALA A 273 13.43 21.96 -5.71
N GLY A 274 12.42 21.55 -4.94
CA GLY A 274 12.50 21.46 -3.48
C GLY A 274 13.57 20.50 -2.99
N ILE A 275 13.71 19.32 -3.63
CA ILE A 275 14.76 18.35 -3.32
C ILE A 275 16.16 18.96 -3.53
N ARG A 276 16.35 19.74 -4.60
CA ARG A 276 17.63 20.39 -4.89
C ARG A 276 17.93 21.53 -3.93
N ALA A 277 16.91 22.27 -3.50
CA ALA A 277 17.04 23.42 -2.60
C ALA A 277 17.32 23.04 -1.14
N ALA A 278 16.80 21.91 -0.66
CA ALA A 278 16.92 21.49 0.73
C ALA A 278 18.30 20.96 1.16
N GLU A 279 19.35 21.14 0.33
CA GLU A 279 20.76 20.80 0.58
C GLU A 279 20.99 19.61 1.55
N GLY A 280 21.09 18.38 1.03
CA GLY A 280 21.43 17.22 1.86
C GLY A 280 20.86 15.90 1.35
N ASP A 281 21.21 14.81 2.04
CA ASP A 281 20.66 13.46 1.80
C ASP A 281 19.42 13.20 2.67
N PRO A 282 18.20 13.15 2.10
CA PRO A 282 16.95 13.00 2.86
C PRO A 282 16.62 11.60 3.36
N ILE A 283 17.43 10.58 3.05
CA ILE A 283 17.27 9.22 3.60
C ILE A 283 18.02 9.02 4.92
N GLU A 284 18.76 10.03 5.37
CA GLU A 284 19.26 10.03 6.75
C GLU A 284 18.12 9.76 7.74
N LYS A 285 18.38 8.86 8.69
CA LYS A 285 17.40 8.24 9.60
C LYS A 285 16.54 9.21 10.42
N SER A 286 16.86 10.52 10.41
CA SER A 286 16.20 11.51 11.25
C SER A 286 14.81 11.93 10.76
N GLY A 287 14.41 11.64 9.52
CA GLY A 287 13.12 12.09 8.96
C GLY A 287 12.97 13.61 8.82
N GLN A 288 13.86 14.38 9.46
CA GLN A 288 13.91 15.83 9.48
C GLN A 288 14.11 16.41 8.09
N LYS A 289 14.94 15.77 7.27
CA LYS A 289 15.23 16.25 5.91
C LYS A 289 14.06 16.09 4.93
N LEU A 290 13.17 15.11 5.15
CA LEU A 290 11.91 15.05 4.38
C LEU A 290 11.02 16.24 4.71
N LYS A 291 10.98 16.68 5.98
CA LYS A 291 10.27 17.90 6.39
C LYS A 291 10.91 19.14 5.78
N ASP A 292 12.24 19.19 5.72
CA ASP A 292 12.96 20.32 5.11
C ASP A 292 12.63 20.46 3.62
N ILE A 293 12.62 19.36 2.86
CA ILE A 293 12.16 19.35 1.47
C ILE A 293 10.69 19.77 1.37
N ALA A 294 9.81 19.20 2.21
CA ALA A 294 8.40 19.57 2.19
C ALA A 294 8.20 21.07 2.50
N ARG A 295 9.00 21.64 3.41
CA ARG A 295 8.98 23.07 3.75
C ARG A 295 9.35 23.94 2.55
N CYS A 296 10.27 23.49 1.70
CA CYS A 296 10.58 24.17 0.44
C CYS A 296 9.42 24.13 -0.58
N ILE A 297 8.48 23.19 -0.48
CA ILE A 297 7.41 22.97 -1.48
C ILE A 297 6.09 23.60 -1.04
N ILE A 298 5.65 23.37 0.19
CA ILE A 298 4.36 23.85 0.74
C ILE A 298 4.53 24.83 1.91
N GLY A 299 5.76 25.27 2.20
CA GLY A 299 6.03 26.31 3.18
C GLY A 299 5.91 25.85 4.65
N PRO A 300 5.67 26.78 5.59
CA PRO A 300 5.66 26.50 7.03
C PRO A 300 4.46 25.66 7.50
N ILE A 301 3.50 25.36 6.62
CA ILE A 301 2.35 24.47 6.92
C ILE A 301 2.84 23.09 7.40
N VAL A 302 4.03 22.66 6.96
CA VAL A 302 4.65 21.40 7.41
C VAL A 302 4.94 21.40 8.91
N ASP A 303 5.14 22.55 9.54
CA ASP A 303 5.50 22.67 10.94
C ASP A 303 4.31 23.00 11.85
N ALA A 304 3.09 23.11 11.30
CA ALA A 304 1.90 23.35 12.11
C ALA A 304 1.69 22.22 13.14
N GLU A 305 1.55 22.60 14.41
CA GLU A 305 1.31 21.65 15.52
C GLU A 305 -0.04 20.94 15.39
N LEU A 306 -1.06 21.67 14.94
CA LEU A 306 -2.41 21.18 14.72
C LEU A 306 -2.73 21.29 13.23
N LYS A 307 -2.58 20.15 12.54
CA LYS A 307 -3.00 20.01 11.14
C LYS A 307 -4.41 19.48 11.07
N ASP A 308 -5.24 20.10 10.23
CA ASP A 308 -6.53 19.53 9.86
C ASP A 308 -6.34 18.22 9.05
N PRO A 309 -7.39 17.40 8.86
CA PRO A 309 -7.29 16.14 8.12
C PRO A 309 -6.78 16.30 6.68
N GLU A 310 -7.16 17.39 6.01
CA GLU A 310 -6.79 17.67 4.61
C GLU A 310 -5.29 17.99 4.49
N GLN A 311 -4.76 18.82 5.38
CA GLN A 311 -3.34 19.15 5.46
C GLN A 311 -2.49 17.90 5.75
N ARG A 312 -2.95 17.00 6.63
CA ARG A 312 -2.25 15.72 6.90
C ARG A 312 -2.24 14.82 5.68
N GLU A 313 -3.34 14.78 4.93
CA GLU A 313 -3.45 14.01 3.70
C GLU A 313 -2.55 14.58 2.60
N GLN A 314 -2.58 15.90 2.41
CA GLN A 314 -1.71 16.63 1.49
C GLN A 314 -0.24 16.41 1.81
N GLU A 315 0.15 16.50 3.08
CA GLU A 315 1.51 16.23 3.53
C GLU A 315 1.91 14.76 3.31
N SER A 316 1.04 13.81 3.65
CA SER A 316 1.28 12.37 3.42
C SER A 316 1.47 12.06 1.93
N ARG A 317 0.64 12.67 1.07
CA ARG A 317 0.76 12.59 -0.39
C ARG A 317 2.08 13.21 -0.86
N LEU A 318 2.45 14.38 -0.35
CA LEU A 318 3.69 15.06 -0.69
C LEU A 318 4.91 14.22 -0.30
N TYR A 319 4.95 13.63 0.90
CA TYR A 319 6.07 12.76 1.30
C TYR A 319 6.21 11.54 0.39
N PHE A 320 5.09 10.98 -0.07
CA PHE A 320 5.12 9.90 -1.05
C PHE A 320 5.73 10.36 -2.38
N ILE A 321 5.31 11.53 -2.90
CA ILE A 321 5.84 12.11 -4.14
C ILE A 321 7.33 12.44 -4.01
N ILE A 322 7.76 13.05 -2.89
CA ILE A 322 9.18 13.34 -2.61
C ILE A 322 10.01 12.06 -2.68
N ARG A 323 9.55 10.97 -2.06
CA ARG A 323 10.31 9.70 -2.06
C ARG A 323 10.45 9.11 -3.45
N LEU A 324 9.41 9.22 -4.29
CA LEU A 324 9.49 8.76 -5.66
C LEU A 324 10.37 9.66 -6.53
N ALA A 325 10.27 10.98 -6.34
CA ALA A 325 11.15 11.95 -7.00
C ALA A 325 12.63 11.73 -6.59
N LEU A 326 12.89 11.26 -5.37
CA LEU A 326 14.23 10.83 -4.96
C LEU A 326 14.71 9.60 -5.73
N CYS A 327 13.84 8.63 -6.05
CA CYS A 327 14.21 7.53 -6.95
C CYS A 327 14.67 8.08 -8.31
N HIS A 328 13.94 9.05 -8.87
CA HIS A 328 14.31 9.69 -10.14
C HIS A 328 15.68 10.37 -10.06
N VAL A 329 15.86 11.25 -9.06
CA VAL A 329 17.08 12.06 -8.93
C VAL A 329 18.32 11.21 -8.59
N ARG A 330 18.18 10.15 -7.78
CA ARG A 330 19.33 9.45 -7.19
C ARG A 330 19.72 8.18 -7.92
N VAL A 331 18.74 7.43 -8.41
CA VAL A 331 18.99 6.13 -9.08
C VAL A 331 18.60 6.15 -10.56
N GLY A 332 18.32 7.34 -11.10
CA GLY A 332 18.06 7.54 -12.53
C GLY A 332 16.76 6.88 -13.00
N PHE A 333 15.79 6.73 -12.11
CA PHE A 333 14.50 6.16 -12.42
C PHE A 333 13.78 7.01 -13.49
N PRO A 334 13.46 6.50 -14.70
CA PRO A 334 12.94 7.32 -15.78
C PRO A 334 11.49 7.75 -15.49
N VAL A 335 11.19 9.02 -15.80
CA VAL A 335 9.86 9.61 -15.68
C VAL A 335 9.55 10.33 -16.97
N GLU A 336 8.43 9.99 -17.57
CA GLU A 336 7.90 10.63 -18.77
C GLU A 336 6.66 11.45 -18.42
N PHE A 337 6.24 12.32 -19.34
CA PHE A 337 5.04 13.14 -19.17
C PHE A 337 4.15 12.98 -20.39
N GLN A 338 2.86 12.76 -20.15
CA GLN A 338 1.85 12.66 -21.22
C GLN A 338 0.63 13.51 -20.88
N HIS A 339 -0.16 13.88 -21.88
CA HIS A 339 -1.45 14.52 -21.64
C HIS A 339 -2.40 13.55 -20.93
N SER A 340 -3.21 14.05 -20.00
CA SER A 340 -4.18 13.25 -19.26
C SER A 340 -5.16 12.53 -20.20
N ALA A 341 -5.62 11.33 -19.80
CA ALA A 341 -6.47 10.47 -20.62
C ALA A 341 -7.81 11.13 -21.03
N LYS A 342 -8.30 12.12 -20.27
CA LYS A 342 -9.47 12.92 -20.63
C LYS A 342 -9.27 13.68 -21.93
N ARG A 343 -8.09 14.29 -22.12
CA ARG A 343 -7.75 14.98 -23.35
C ARG A 343 -7.55 14.00 -24.49
N GLN A 344 -6.92 12.85 -24.24
CA GLN A 344 -6.76 11.81 -25.27
C GLN A 344 -8.11 11.34 -25.83
N LYS A 345 -9.12 11.13 -24.96
CA LYS A 345 -10.51 10.86 -25.40
C LYS A 345 -11.13 12.04 -26.14
N ALA A 346 -11.01 13.27 -25.65
CA ALA A 346 -11.56 14.44 -26.34
C ALA A 346 -10.93 14.67 -27.73
N THR A 347 -9.63 14.41 -27.91
CA THR A 347 -8.97 14.45 -29.23
C THR A 347 -9.33 13.26 -30.13
N ALA A 348 -9.64 12.10 -29.54
CA ALA A 348 -10.10 10.94 -30.31
C ALA A 348 -11.54 11.13 -30.80
N ASP A 349 -12.42 11.66 -29.95
CA ASP A 349 -13.84 11.89 -30.26
C ASP A 349 -14.03 13.13 -31.16
N GLY A 350 -13.14 14.13 -31.09
CA GLY A 350 -13.18 15.34 -31.92
C GLY A 350 -12.71 15.18 -33.37
N ASN A 351 -12.22 14.01 -33.76
CA ASN A 351 -11.80 13.70 -35.14
C ASN A 351 -12.89 13.00 -35.96
N ASP A 352 -14.05 12.67 -35.39
CA ASP A 352 -15.16 12.01 -36.09
C ASP A 352 -16.24 12.99 -36.63
N GLU A 353 -16.06 14.31 -36.48
CA GLU A 353 -17.01 15.32 -36.99
C GLU A 353 -16.63 15.94 -38.35
N TYR A 354 -15.58 15.43 -39.01
CA TYR A 354 -15.19 15.84 -40.37
C TYR A 354 -14.75 14.65 -41.23
N ILE A 355 -15.67 13.73 -41.54
CA ILE A 355 -15.66 12.92 -42.77
C ILE A 355 -17.08 12.86 -43.33
#